data_AF-A0A940PGG2-F1
#
_entry.id   AF-A0A940PGG2-F1
#
_cell.length_a   1.000
_cell.length_b   1.000
_cell.length_c   1.000
_cell.angle_alpha   90.00
_cell.angle_beta   90.00
_cell.angle_gamma   90.00
#
_symmetry.space_group_name_H-M   'P 1'
#
loop_
_entity.id
_entity.type
_entity.pdbx_description
1 polymer ?
#
loop_
_entity_poly.entity_id
_entity_poly.type
_entity_poly.pdbx_seq_one_letter_code
_entity_poly.pdbx_strand_id
1 'polypeptide(L)' 'MSEVHRGRGYVYSIQYHLVWCVKYRHHILHGDIDTYVK' A
#
# COMPACT_ATOMS: atom_id res chain seq x y z
N MET A 1 -10.41 14.49 -6.52
CA MET A 1 -10.63 15.08 -5.18
C MET A 1 -10.38 13.98 -4.17
N SER A 2 -9.63 14.26 -3.09
CA SER A 2 -9.41 13.29 -2.03
C SER A 2 -10.73 12.98 -1.32
N GLU A 3 -11.01 11.70 -1.09
CA GLU A 3 -12.19 11.28 -0.33
C GLU A 3 -12.05 11.72 1.14
N VAL A 4 -13.12 12.30 1.69
CA VAL A 4 -13.11 12.86 3.04
C VAL A 4 -14.08 12.07 3.91
N HIS A 5 -13.57 11.50 5.00
CA HIS A 5 -14.36 10.76 5.98
C HIS A 5 -14.72 11.65 7.18
N ARG A 6 -15.94 11.47 7.71
CA ARG A 6 -16.46 12.23 8.85
C ARG A 6 -16.83 11.28 9.97
N GLY A 7 -16.21 11.45 11.14
CA GLY A 7 -16.54 10.74 12.37
C GLY A 7 -17.04 11.67 13.47
N ARG A 8 -17.23 11.16 14.69
CA ARG A 8 -17.74 11.98 15.80
C ARG A 8 -16.65 12.95 16.29
N GLY A 9 -16.72 14.19 15.82
CA GLY A 9 -15.81 15.27 16.22
C GLY A 9 -14.52 15.37 15.41
N TYR A 10 -14.41 14.66 14.29
CA TYR A 10 -13.23 14.71 13.42
C TYR A 10 -13.60 14.49 11.96
N VAL A 11 -12.85 15.15 11.09
CA VAL A 11 -12.94 15.04 9.64
C VAL A 11 -11.53 14.77 9.14
N TYR A 12 -11.33 13.72 8.35
CA TYR A 12 -10.01 13.32 7.90
C TYR A 12 -9.99 12.81 6.47
N SER A 13 -8.83 12.92 5.87
CA SER A 13 -8.49 12.32 4.58
C SER A 13 -7.03 11.86 4.70
N ILE A 14 -6.84 10.62 5.11
CA ILE A 14 -5.52 10.06 5.40
C ILE A 14 -5.16 9.09 4.27
N GLN A 15 -4.03 9.35 3.62
CA GLN A 15 -3.53 8.55 2.51
C GLN A 15 -2.13 8.05 2.85
N TYR A 16 -1.85 6.79 2.49
CA TYR A 16 -0.56 6.16 2.74
C TYR A 16 0.05 5.70 1.43
N HIS A 17 1.33 5.98 1.26
CA HIS A 17 2.17 5.35 0.24
C HIS A 17 3.18 4.47 0.96
N LEU A 18 2.86 3.18 1.10
CA LEU A 18 3.69 2.20 1.79
C LEU A 18 4.40 1.32 0.77
N VAL A 19 5.72 1.28 0.84
CA VAL A 19 6.58 0.46 -0.02
C VAL A 19 7.58 -0.27 0.87
N TRP A 20 7.89 -1.52 0.54
CA TRP A 20 8.92 -2.31 1.20
C TRP A 20 9.77 -3.06 0.17
N CYS A 21 10.88 -3.62 0.64
CA CYS A 21 11.79 -4.43 -0.15
C CYS A 21 11.80 -5.87 0.36
N VAL A 22 12.12 -6.81 -0.53
CA VAL A 22 12.40 -8.20 -0.13
C VAL A 22 13.74 -8.30 0.61
N LYS A 23 13.91 -9.38 1.39
CA LYS A 23 15.16 -9.66 2.10
C LYS A 23 16.33 -9.70 1.12
N TYR A 24 17.42 -9.01 1.46
CA TYR A 24 18.63 -8.85 0.64
C TYR A 24 18.41 -8.22 -0.75
N ARG A 25 17.23 -7.66 -1.02
CA ARG A 25 16.90 -7.01 -2.30
C ARG A 25 17.08 -7.91 -3.52
N HIS A 26 16.92 -9.23 -3.34
CA HIS A 26 16.93 -10.16 -4.46
C HIS A 26 15.80 -9.83 -5.45
N HIS A 27 16.07 -9.95 -6.74
CA HIS A 27 15.07 -9.67 -7.77
C HIS A 27 14.13 -10.88 -7.93
N ILE A 28 13.26 -11.15 -6.94
CA ILE A 28 12.38 -12.35 -6.91
C ILE A 28 10.90 -12.07 -7.15
N LEU A 29 10.47 -10.81 -7.16
CA LEU A 29 9.07 -10.44 -7.38
C LEU A 29 8.78 -10.36 -8.89
N HIS A 30 8.80 -11.50 -9.57
CA HIS A 30 8.48 -11.61 -11.00
C HIS A 30 7.87 -12.98 -11.33
N GLY A 31 7.21 -13.10 -12.49
CA GLY A 31 6.59 -14.34 -12.95
C GLY A 31 5.44 -14.82 -12.05
N ASP A 32 5.43 -16.10 -11.73
CA ASP A 32 4.39 -16.73 -10.90
C ASP A 32 4.31 -16.10 -9.49
N ILE A 33 5.45 -15.62 -8.96
CA ILE A 33 5.51 -14.97 -7.64
C ILE A 33 4.77 -13.63 -7.66
N ASP A 34 4.89 -12.85 -8.74
CA ASP A 34 4.14 -11.60 -8.90
C ASP A 34 2.63 -11.86 -9.01
N THR A 35 2.23 -12.96 -9.65
CA THR A 35 0.82 -13.37 -9.75
C THR A 35 0.25 -13.81 -8.40
N TYR A 36 1.05 -14.45 -7.55
CA TYR A 36 0.63 -14.88 -6.20
C TYR A 36 0.54 -13.73 -5.18
N VAL A 37 1.40 -12.71 -5.31
CA VAL A 37 1.49 -11.61 -4.33
C VAL A 37 0.44 -10.52 -4.56
N LYS A 38 -0.09 -10.39 -5.77
CA LYS A 38 -1.20 -9.48 -6.12
C LYS A 38 -2.54 -10.00 -5.58
#